data_AF-A0AAJ2E437-F1
#
_entry.id   AF-A0AAJ2E437-F1
#
_cell.length_a   1.000
_cell.length_b   1.000
_cell.length_c   1.000
_cell.angle_alpha   90.00
_cell.angle_beta   90.00
_cell.angle_gamma   90.00
#
_symmetry.space_group_name_H-M   'P 1'
#
loop_
_entity.id
_entity.type
_entity.pdbx_description
1 polymer ?
#
loop_
_entity_poly.entity_id
_entity_poly.type
_entity_poly.pdbx_seq_one_letter_code
_entity_poly.pdbx_strand_id
1 'polypeptide(L)'
;MNLQTNIPDALWDAIRVAYEAENYSHAVLEATYFISSLLRERAGVDGDGSSLIGQALGGENPKLRLNALQTESDRNVQKGYEQILRGIYLGIRNPRSHEPTQDSKATADSIICFLGHIVTVLSASKDVFTVESFMDKVRDSEFVESQRYAELLVAEIPALRLTEAITVLFATRRALDLKKLRFLVRTLLDALSPTQANNYLSAVSDELRTVTDDASIRSALQMLKPELWQNLQELPRLRIENKLIAGIETGEVLRSGKASSPLSTWANKFLPHFTLRTEAARTLLSRLEDFDPDARHYAVKFFFSYLDQIMIEPHHVTRAVRAIANAVKNDEEHVRNIVIGSINSLNADWQKRFAEALENETDPENPAVLLDDGTPFLSSPANDADDIPF
;
A
#
# COMPACT_ATOMS: atom_id res chain seq x y z
N MET A 1 44.67 -24.68 -12.09
CA MET A 1 43.49 -24.00 -12.68
C MET A 1 43.46 -22.57 -12.14
N ASN A 2 43.09 -21.57 -12.94
CA ASN A 2 42.85 -20.23 -12.40
C ASN A 2 41.39 -20.17 -11.93
N LEU A 3 41.16 -20.37 -10.63
CA LEU A 3 39.81 -20.53 -10.08
C LEU A 3 38.93 -19.30 -10.31
N GLN A 4 39.48 -18.09 -10.14
CA GLN A 4 38.78 -16.81 -10.34
C GLN A 4 38.11 -16.74 -11.71
N THR A 5 38.81 -17.15 -12.77
CA THR A 5 38.27 -17.07 -14.15
C THR A 5 37.26 -18.17 -14.50
N ASN A 6 37.05 -19.15 -13.61
CA ASN A 6 36.21 -20.32 -13.88
C ASN A 6 34.94 -20.37 -13.02
N ILE A 7 34.69 -19.37 -12.19
CA ILE A 7 33.50 -19.27 -11.34
C ILE A 7 32.87 -17.87 -11.45
N PRO A 8 31.59 -17.69 -11.08
CA PRO A 8 30.95 -16.38 -11.07
C PRO A 8 31.69 -15.38 -10.16
N ASP A 9 31.79 -14.12 -10.61
CA ASP A 9 32.51 -13.06 -9.88
C ASP A 9 32.01 -12.89 -8.44
N ALA A 10 30.68 -12.89 -8.24
CA ALA A 10 30.08 -12.77 -6.91
C ALA A 10 30.46 -13.93 -5.96
N LEU A 11 30.64 -15.14 -6.51
CA LEU A 11 31.12 -16.27 -5.72
C LEU A 11 32.61 -16.11 -5.40
N TRP A 12 33.42 -15.65 -6.36
CA TRP A 12 34.83 -15.36 -6.12
C TRP A 12 35.00 -14.32 -5.02
N ASP A 13 34.27 -13.21 -5.07
CA ASP A 13 34.34 -12.15 -4.07
C ASP A 13 34.00 -12.65 -2.65
N ALA A 14 33.05 -13.57 -2.53
CA ALA A 14 32.68 -14.18 -1.26
C ALA A 14 33.81 -15.03 -0.66
N ILE A 15 34.60 -15.72 -1.49
CA ILE A 15 35.62 -16.68 -1.01
C ILE A 15 37.05 -16.14 -1.05
N ARG A 16 37.31 -15.05 -1.79
CA ARG A 16 38.66 -14.59 -2.14
C ARG A 16 39.57 -14.46 -0.93
N VAL A 17 39.07 -13.87 0.16
CA VAL A 17 39.85 -13.65 1.39
C VAL A 17 40.34 -14.97 1.99
N ALA A 18 39.45 -15.95 2.14
CA ALA A 18 39.81 -17.25 2.69
C ALA A 18 40.74 -18.03 1.73
N TYR A 19 40.49 -17.94 0.43
CA TYR A 19 41.26 -18.66 -0.59
C TYR A 19 42.68 -18.11 -0.75
N GLU A 20 42.86 -16.78 -0.77
CA GLU A 20 44.17 -16.13 -0.85
C GLU A 20 45.01 -16.32 0.42
N ALA A 21 44.36 -16.49 1.57
CA ALA A 21 45.00 -16.88 2.83
C ALA A 21 45.36 -18.38 2.90
N GLU A 22 45.18 -19.12 1.80
CA GLU A 22 45.36 -20.58 1.72
C GLU A 22 44.49 -21.39 2.71
N ASN A 23 43.43 -20.77 3.23
CA ASN A 23 42.46 -21.43 4.09
C ASN A 23 41.35 -22.08 3.24
N TYR A 24 41.75 -23.12 2.52
CA TYR A 24 40.92 -23.78 1.51
C TYR A 24 39.64 -24.41 2.08
N SER A 25 39.69 -24.99 3.28
CA SER A 25 38.49 -25.53 3.95
C SER A 25 37.47 -24.44 4.24
N HIS A 26 37.94 -23.26 4.68
CA HIS A 26 37.07 -22.12 4.94
C HIS A 26 36.55 -21.50 3.64
N ALA A 27 37.34 -21.45 2.57
CA ALA A 27 36.87 -21.00 1.26
C ALA A 27 35.73 -21.88 0.71
N VAL A 28 35.81 -23.21 0.90
CA VAL A 28 34.71 -24.12 0.57
C VAL A 28 33.47 -23.83 1.42
N LEU A 29 33.65 -23.54 2.71
CA LEU A 29 32.55 -23.23 3.62
C LEU A 29 31.85 -21.92 3.22
N GLU A 30 32.61 -20.86 2.95
CA GLU A 30 32.09 -19.57 2.47
C GLU A 30 31.33 -19.74 1.15
N ALA A 31 31.81 -20.57 0.22
CA ALA A 31 31.09 -20.87 -1.02
C ALA A 31 29.71 -21.50 -0.75
N THR A 32 29.61 -22.40 0.24
CA THR A 32 28.32 -22.99 0.63
C THR A 32 27.41 -21.99 1.34
N TYR A 33 27.96 -21.05 2.12
CA TYR A 33 27.19 -19.97 2.74
C TYR A 33 26.66 -18.96 1.72
N PHE A 34 27.44 -18.69 0.68
CA PHE A 34 26.98 -17.91 -0.46
C PHE A 34 25.75 -18.56 -1.11
N ILE A 35 25.80 -19.88 -1.36
CA ILE A 35 24.64 -20.62 -1.92
C ILE A 35 23.44 -20.58 -0.97
N SER A 36 23.63 -20.77 0.35
CA SER A 36 22.52 -20.64 1.33
C SER A 36 21.87 -19.25 1.23
N SER A 37 22.69 -18.20 1.17
CA SER A 37 22.20 -16.82 1.08
C SER A 37 21.44 -16.58 -0.21
N LEU A 38 21.98 -17.07 -1.32
CA LEU A 38 21.32 -17.02 -2.63
C LEU A 38 19.96 -17.73 -2.62
N LEU A 39 19.86 -18.93 -2.03
CA LEU A 39 18.60 -19.66 -1.92
C LEU A 39 17.58 -18.91 -1.07
N ARG A 40 17.97 -18.35 0.08
CA ARG A 40 17.06 -17.57 0.95
C ARG A 40 16.51 -16.35 0.21
N GLU A 41 17.40 -15.61 -0.46
CA GLU A 41 17.02 -14.42 -1.22
C GLU A 41 16.09 -14.76 -2.38
N ARG A 42 16.46 -15.77 -3.19
CA ARG A 42 15.77 -16.13 -4.43
C ARG A 42 14.42 -16.81 -4.17
N ALA A 43 14.33 -17.66 -3.16
CA ALA A 43 13.12 -18.42 -2.86
C ALA A 43 12.25 -17.78 -1.75
N GLY A 44 12.71 -16.71 -1.10
CA GLY A 44 11.98 -16.03 -0.04
C GLY A 44 11.65 -16.95 1.15
N VAL A 45 12.61 -17.79 1.53
CA VAL A 45 12.49 -18.77 2.63
C VAL A 45 13.61 -18.60 3.62
N ASP A 46 13.38 -19.08 4.84
CA ASP A 46 14.37 -19.09 5.90
C ASP A 46 14.72 -20.53 6.33
N GLY A 47 15.87 -20.68 7.00
CA GLY A 47 16.40 -21.96 7.46
C GLY A 47 17.84 -22.21 7.02
N ASP A 48 18.34 -23.42 7.24
CA ASP A 48 19.67 -23.87 6.82
C ASP A 48 19.65 -25.33 6.36
N GLY A 49 20.72 -25.73 5.67
CA GLY A 49 20.97 -27.11 5.28
C GLY A 49 19.85 -27.73 4.45
N SER A 50 19.56 -29.00 4.73
CA SER A 50 18.55 -29.77 4.00
C SER A 50 17.14 -29.17 4.09
N SER A 51 16.82 -28.45 5.17
CA SER A 51 15.51 -27.80 5.29
C SER A 51 15.37 -26.65 4.29
N LEU A 52 16.37 -25.77 4.23
CA LEU A 52 16.40 -24.65 3.28
C LEU A 52 16.28 -25.12 1.83
N ILE A 53 17.07 -26.13 1.46
CA ILE A 53 17.07 -26.69 0.10
C ILE A 53 15.71 -27.28 -0.26
N GLY A 54 15.10 -28.02 0.67
CA GLY A 54 13.77 -28.60 0.47
C GLY A 54 12.68 -27.55 0.28
N GLN A 55 12.71 -26.48 1.07
CA GLN A 55 11.75 -25.38 0.95
C GLN A 55 11.93 -24.58 -0.35
N ALA A 56 13.18 -24.41 -0.81
CA ALA A 56 13.48 -23.63 -2.00
C ALA A 56 13.19 -24.41 -3.30
N LEU A 57 13.70 -25.65 -3.40
CA LEU A 57 13.76 -26.40 -4.66
C LEU A 57 12.86 -27.64 -4.71
N GLY A 58 12.32 -28.07 -3.58
CA GLY A 58 11.55 -29.31 -3.46
C GLY A 58 10.06 -29.17 -3.73
N GLY A 59 9.40 -30.32 -3.85
CA GLY A 59 7.95 -30.44 -4.06
C GLY A 59 7.51 -30.30 -5.52
N GLU A 60 6.21 -30.50 -5.77
CA GLU A 60 5.60 -30.37 -7.11
C GLU A 60 5.59 -28.92 -7.62
N ASN A 61 5.57 -27.95 -6.68
CA ASN A 61 5.58 -26.52 -6.96
C ASN A 61 6.72 -25.85 -6.18
N PRO A 62 7.98 -25.95 -6.63
CA PRO A 62 9.10 -25.37 -5.93
C PRO A 62 9.02 -23.84 -5.98
N LYS A 63 9.47 -23.19 -4.90
CA LYS A 63 9.52 -21.73 -4.80
C LYS A 63 10.55 -21.11 -5.74
N LEU A 64 11.65 -21.82 -5.98
CA LEU A 64 12.65 -21.48 -6.97
C LEU A 64 12.63 -22.52 -8.10
N ARG A 65 12.18 -22.09 -9.28
CA ARG A 65 12.15 -22.93 -10.49
C ARG A 65 13.46 -22.79 -11.25
N LEU A 66 14.16 -23.89 -11.48
CA LEU A 66 15.41 -23.88 -12.25
C LEU A 66 15.18 -23.82 -13.77
N ASN A 67 13.98 -24.18 -14.22
CA ASN A 67 13.56 -24.24 -15.61
C ASN A 67 12.02 -24.12 -15.72
N ALA A 68 11.44 -24.42 -16.89
CA ALA A 68 10.01 -24.26 -17.14
C ALA A 68 9.11 -25.33 -16.49
N LEU A 69 9.67 -26.43 -15.97
CA LEU A 69 8.93 -27.57 -15.39
C LEU A 69 7.86 -28.19 -16.31
N GLN A 70 7.99 -28.01 -17.62
CA GLN A 70 7.00 -28.46 -18.60
C GLN A 70 7.19 -29.92 -18.98
N THR A 71 8.43 -30.35 -19.17
CA THR A 71 8.77 -31.71 -19.57
C THR A 71 9.17 -32.57 -18.37
N GLU A 72 9.16 -33.90 -18.55
CA GLU A 72 9.71 -34.81 -17.54
C GLU A 72 11.20 -34.51 -17.29
N SER A 73 11.95 -34.19 -18.34
CA SER A 73 13.35 -33.76 -18.24
C SER A 73 13.52 -32.52 -17.36
N ASP A 74 12.64 -31.52 -17.51
CA ASP A 74 12.67 -30.31 -16.69
C ASP A 74 12.47 -30.62 -15.19
N ARG A 75 11.48 -31.48 -14.88
CA ARG A 75 11.20 -31.92 -13.51
C ARG A 75 12.34 -32.75 -12.93
N ASN A 76 12.97 -33.59 -13.75
CA ASN A 76 14.14 -34.36 -13.35
C ASN A 76 15.34 -33.46 -13.06
N VAL A 77 15.57 -32.40 -13.84
CA VAL A 77 16.61 -31.40 -13.55
C VAL A 77 16.35 -30.72 -12.20
N GLN A 78 15.12 -30.25 -11.96
CA GLN A 78 14.74 -29.63 -10.69
C GLN A 78 15.02 -30.55 -9.49
N LYS A 79 14.50 -31.78 -9.54
CA LYS A 79 14.70 -32.79 -8.49
C LYS A 79 16.17 -33.19 -8.34
N GLY A 80 16.91 -33.26 -9.44
CA GLY A 80 18.33 -33.57 -9.44
C GLY A 80 19.16 -32.54 -8.67
N TYR A 81 18.98 -31.25 -8.97
CA TYR A 81 19.70 -30.18 -8.27
C TYR A 81 19.29 -30.06 -6.79
N GLU A 82 18.01 -30.30 -6.46
CA GLU A 82 17.56 -30.41 -5.06
C GLU A 82 18.34 -31.50 -4.30
N GLN A 83 18.45 -32.70 -4.87
CA GLN A 83 19.17 -33.82 -4.26
C GLN A 83 20.68 -33.59 -4.20
N ILE A 84 21.29 -33.05 -5.26
CA ILE A 84 22.72 -32.70 -5.30
C ILE A 84 23.05 -31.72 -4.18
N LEU A 85 22.25 -30.66 -4.03
CA LEU A 85 22.48 -29.67 -2.97
C LEU A 85 22.34 -30.27 -1.58
N ARG A 86 21.33 -31.13 -1.35
CA ARG A 86 21.24 -31.85 -0.06
C ARG A 86 22.47 -32.69 0.22
N GLY A 87 22.97 -33.40 -0.81
CA GLY A 87 24.19 -34.19 -0.74
C GLY A 87 25.42 -33.34 -0.42
N ILE A 88 25.57 -32.17 -1.06
CA ILE A 88 26.64 -31.21 -0.77
C ILE A 88 26.58 -30.78 0.69
N TYR A 89 25.40 -30.42 1.20
CA TYR A 89 25.32 -29.96 2.58
C TYR A 89 25.62 -31.08 3.58
N LEU A 90 25.09 -32.28 3.35
CA LEU A 90 25.31 -33.41 4.23
C LEU A 90 26.75 -33.95 4.18
N GLY A 91 27.32 -34.12 2.99
CA GLY A 91 28.60 -34.80 2.79
C GLY A 91 29.82 -33.87 2.68
N ILE A 92 29.63 -32.59 2.33
CA ILE A 92 30.72 -31.63 2.12
C ILE A 92 30.70 -30.54 3.18
N ARG A 93 29.58 -29.81 3.32
CA ARG A 93 29.50 -28.66 4.23
C ARG A 93 29.50 -29.05 5.70
N ASN A 94 28.64 -29.99 6.09
CA ASN A 94 28.41 -30.30 7.50
C ASN A 94 29.67 -30.84 8.20
N PRO A 95 30.45 -31.78 7.60
CA PRO A 95 31.71 -32.20 8.20
C PRO A 95 32.67 -31.02 8.44
N ARG A 96 32.79 -30.10 7.47
CA ARG A 96 33.64 -28.90 7.59
C ARG A 96 33.16 -27.91 8.66
N SER A 97 31.87 -27.95 9.02
CA SER A 97 31.29 -27.04 10.01
C SER A 97 31.35 -27.58 11.43
N HIS A 98 31.51 -28.90 11.59
CA HIS A 98 31.44 -29.58 12.87
C HIS A 98 32.76 -30.25 13.28
N GLU A 99 33.65 -30.52 12.32
CA GLU A 99 34.90 -31.23 12.54
C GLU A 99 36.08 -30.47 11.89
N PRO A 100 37.29 -30.49 12.51
CA PRO A 100 38.48 -29.95 11.88
C PRO A 100 38.77 -30.65 10.55
N THR A 101 38.69 -29.88 9.46
CA THR A 101 38.91 -30.37 8.10
C THR A 101 40.04 -29.58 7.44
N GLN A 102 40.98 -30.25 6.78
CA GLN A 102 42.04 -29.61 6.02
C GLN A 102 41.96 -30.03 4.55
N ASP A 103 41.50 -29.11 3.70
CA ASP A 103 41.43 -29.31 2.26
C ASP A 103 42.76 -28.94 1.59
N SER A 104 43.17 -29.77 0.63
CA SER A 104 44.22 -29.36 -0.32
C SER A 104 43.66 -28.32 -1.29
N LYS A 105 44.53 -27.49 -1.87
CA LYS A 105 44.15 -26.56 -2.94
C LYS A 105 43.40 -27.26 -4.08
N ALA A 106 43.89 -28.42 -4.52
CA ALA A 106 43.28 -29.17 -5.62
C ALA A 106 41.86 -29.67 -5.28
N THR A 107 41.65 -30.10 -4.04
CA THR A 107 40.33 -30.52 -3.53
C THR A 107 39.37 -29.34 -3.50
N ALA A 108 39.78 -28.21 -2.93
CA ALA A 108 38.96 -27.01 -2.84
C ALA A 108 38.64 -26.43 -4.23
N ASP A 109 39.62 -26.37 -5.13
CA ASP A 109 39.44 -25.96 -6.52
C ASP A 109 38.33 -26.77 -7.21
N SER A 110 38.35 -28.10 -7.03
CA SER A 110 37.36 -29.01 -7.62
C SER A 110 35.96 -28.78 -7.07
N ILE A 111 35.84 -28.65 -5.75
CA ILE A 111 34.56 -28.42 -5.08
C ILE A 111 34.01 -27.05 -5.46
N ILE A 112 34.82 -25.99 -5.34
CA ILE A 112 34.38 -24.61 -5.59
C ILE A 112 34.00 -24.41 -7.06
N CYS A 113 34.72 -25.03 -8.00
CA CYS A 113 34.35 -24.98 -9.41
C CYS A 113 32.95 -25.59 -9.65
N PHE A 114 32.67 -26.73 -9.02
CA PHE A 114 31.33 -27.33 -9.08
C PHE A 114 30.25 -26.47 -8.41
N LEU A 115 30.56 -25.87 -7.26
CA LEU A 115 29.66 -24.90 -6.60
C LEU A 115 29.42 -23.67 -7.48
N GLY A 116 30.42 -23.20 -8.24
CA GLY A 116 30.28 -22.13 -9.22
C GLY A 116 29.32 -22.47 -10.35
N HIS A 117 29.34 -23.72 -10.83
CA HIS A 117 28.34 -24.20 -11.78
C HIS A 117 26.93 -24.19 -11.18
N ILE A 118 26.78 -24.62 -9.92
CA ILE A 118 25.48 -24.58 -9.22
C ILE A 118 25.00 -23.14 -9.08
N VAL A 119 25.85 -22.20 -8.68
CA VAL A 119 25.51 -20.77 -8.60
C VAL A 119 25.01 -20.25 -9.95
N THR A 120 25.63 -20.67 -11.05
CA THR A 120 25.20 -20.29 -12.40
C THR A 120 23.79 -20.80 -12.69
N VAL A 121 23.50 -22.06 -12.36
CA VAL A 121 22.17 -22.67 -12.56
C VAL A 121 21.11 -21.99 -11.68
N LEU A 122 21.41 -21.76 -10.41
CA LEU A 122 20.53 -21.04 -9.49
C LEU A 122 20.28 -19.60 -9.98
N SER A 123 21.30 -18.98 -10.59
CA SER A 123 21.22 -17.61 -11.09
C SER A 123 20.46 -17.48 -12.41
N ALA A 124 20.48 -18.52 -13.25
CA ALA A 124 19.82 -18.58 -14.56
C ALA A 124 18.32 -18.89 -14.49
N SER A 125 17.80 -19.24 -13.31
CA SER A 125 16.34 -19.35 -13.08
C SER A 125 15.65 -18.03 -13.45
N LYS A 126 14.81 -18.09 -14.49
CA LYS A 126 14.08 -16.92 -14.98
C LYS A 126 13.01 -16.52 -13.98
N ASP A 127 12.97 -15.23 -13.71
CA ASP A 127 12.02 -14.49 -12.87
C ASP A 127 12.29 -14.55 -11.36
N VAL A 128 13.43 -13.98 -10.99
CA VAL A 128 13.61 -13.47 -9.63
C VAL A 128 12.93 -12.11 -9.55
N PHE A 129 11.94 -12.02 -8.68
CA PHE A 129 11.42 -10.72 -8.29
C PHE A 129 12.55 -9.81 -7.81
N THR A 130 12.72 -8.67 -8.47
CA THR A 130 13.47 -7.54 -7.92
C THR A 130 12.53 -6.37 -7.73
N VAL A 131 12.78 -5.53 -6.73
CA VAL A 131 11.97 -4.32 -6.53
C VAL A 131 12.04 -3.42 -7.76
N GLU A 132 13.17 -3.37 -8.48
CA GLU A 132 13.27 -2.60 -9.71
C GLU A 132 12.37 -3.16 -10.82
N SER A 133 12.35 -4.49 -11.03
CA SER A 133 11.46 -5.11 -12.02
C SER A 133 9.97 -4.87 -11.71
N PHE A 134 9.62 -4.79 -10.43
CA PHE A 134 8.29 -4.39 -10.00
C PHE A 134 8.01 -2.92 -10.29
N MET A 135 8.97 -2.05 -9.98
CA MET A 135 8.84 -0.62 -10.22
C MET A 135 8.75 -0.30 -11.72
N ASP A 136 9.41 -1.06 -12.59
CA ASP A 136 9.28 -0.95 -14.05
C ASP A 136 7.83 -1.21 -14.49
N LYS A 137 7.21 -2.27 -13.95
CA LYS A 137 5.78 -2.56 -14.21
C LYS A 137 4.86 -1.47 -13.66
N VAL A 138 5.21 -0.86 -12.52
CA VAL A 138 4.44 0.26 -11.94
C VAL A 138 4.56 1.53 -12.76
N ARG A 139 5.72 1.78 -13.38
CA ARG A 139 6.00 2.97 -14.20
C ARG A 139 5.50 2.82 -15.64
N ASP A 140 4.97 1.65 -16.01
CA ASP A 140 4.45 1.38 -17.35
C ASP A 140 3.37 2.40 -17.73
N SER A 141 3.52 3.03 -18.90
CA SER A 141 2.53 3.96 -19.44
C SER A 141 1.15 3.33 -19.67
N GLU A 142 1.14 2.02 -19.97
CA GLU A 142 -0.03 1.19 -20.21
C GLU A 142 -0.50 0.44 -18.95
N PHE A 143 -0.06 0.88 -17.75
CA PHE A 143 -0.50 0.29 -16.47
C PHE A 143 -2.03 0.15 -16.42
N VAL A 144 -2.50 -1.09 -16.17
CA VAL A 144 -3.93 -1.41 -16.15
C VAL A 144 -4.55 -1.03 -14.81
N GLU A 145 -5.39 0.02 -14.81
CA GLU A 145 -6.11 0.53 -13.64
C GLU A 145 -7.29 -0.39 -13.23
N SER A 146 -7.00 -1.60 -12.75
CA SER A 146 -8.02 -2.55 -12.26
C SER A 146 -7.60 -3.28 -10.99
N GLN A 147 -8.60 -3.70 -10.20
CA GLN A 147 -8.40 -4.51 -9.01
C GLN A 147 -7.70 -5.84 -9.34
N ARG A 148 -8.13 -6.52 -10.41
CA ARG A 148 -7.56 -7.80 -10.81
C ARG A 148 -6.09 -7.71 -11.21
N TYR A 149 -5.71 -6.67 -11.95
CA TYR A 149 -4.31 -6.47 -12.33
C TYR A 149 -3.42 -6.20 -11.11
N ALA A 150 -3.90 -5.38 -10.17
CA ALA A 150 -3.21 -5.13 -8.91
C ALA A 150 -2.98 -6.42 -8.10
N GLU A 151 -3.98 -7.29 -7.98
CA GLU A 151 -3.85 -8.58 -7.29
C GLU A 151 -2.79 -9.49 -7.93
N LEU A 152 -2.78 -9.58 -9.27
CA LEU A 152 -1.79 -10.37 -9.99
C LEU A 152 -0.37 -9.83 -9.77
N LEU A 153 -0.20 -8.50 -9.86
CA LEU A 153 1.09 -7.87 -9.67
C LEU A 153 1.62 -8.03 -8.23
N VAL A 154 0.74 -7.93 -7.22
CA VAL A 154 1.12 -8.17 -5.81
C VAL A 154 1.43 -9.64 -5.55
N ALA A 155 0.74 -10.57 -6.20
CA ALA A 155 1.01 -12.01 -6.07
C ALA A 155 2.39 -12.44 -6.58
N GLU A 156 3.01 -11.64 -7.46
CA GLU A 156 4.40 -11.85 -7.91
C GLU A 156 5.45 -11.44 -6.86
N ILE A 157 5.07 -10.65 -5.84
CA ILE A 157 5.99 -10.15 -4.82
C ILE A 157 6.19 -11.22 -3.74
N PRO A 158 7.44 -11.68 -3.50
CA PRO A 158 7.71 -12.57 -2.38
C PRO A 158 7.31 -11.90 -1.06
N ALA A 159 6.66 -12.65 -0.17
CA ALA A 159 6.10 -12.09 1.08
C ALA A 159 7.11 -11.28 1.89
N LEU A 160 8.38 -11.72 1.96
CA LEU A 160 9.45 -11.03 2.68
C LEU A 160 9.88 -9.70 2.05
N ARG A 161 9.58 -9.47 0.75
CA ARG A 161 9.94 -8.27 -0.01
C ARG A 161 8.82 -7.22 -0.07
N LEU A 162 7.62 -7.54 0.43
CA LEU A 162 6.46 -6.64 0.37
C LEU A 162 6.73 -5.27 1.02
N THR A 163 7.35 -5.25 2.21
CA THR A 163 7.68 -3.99 2.91
C THR A 163 8.64 -3.13 2.10
N GLU A 164 9.66 -3.74 1.48
CA GLU A 164 10.63 -3.02 0.66
C GLU A 164 9.95 -2.46 -0.60
N ALA A 165 9.14 -3.26 -1.29
CA ALA A 165 8.43 -2.86 -2.49
C ALA A 165 7.51 -1.65 -2.25
N ILE A 166 6.67 -1.70 -1.20
CA ILE A 166 5.78 -0.58 -0.88
C ILE A 166 6.54 0.65 -0.38
N THR A 167 7.68 0.46 0.31
CA THR A 167 8.51 1.58 0.78
C THR A 167 9.20 2.29 -0.39
N VAL A 168 9.70 1.56 -1.39
CA VAL A 168 10.25 2.13 -2.62
C VAL A 168 9.17 2.81 -3.46
N LEU A 169 7.99 2.20 -3.56
CA LEU A 169 6.83 2.81 -4.21
C LEU A 169 6.47 4.14 -3.53
N PHE A 170 6.42 4.16 -2.20
CA PHE A 170 6.18 5.37 -1.43
C PHE A 170 7.28 6.42 -1.67
N ALA A 171 8.56 6.05 -1.59
CA ALA A 171 9.67 6.99 -1.80
C ALA A 171 9.66 7.63 -3.20
N THR A 172 9.20 6.90 -4.22
CA THR A 172 9.17 7.36 -5.63
C THR A 172 7.82 7.93 -6.07
N ARG A 173 6.80 7.87 -5.23
CA ARG A 173 5.39 8.20 -5.53
C ARG A 173 5.15 9.54 -6.22
N ARG A 174 6.01 10.53 -5.97
CA ARG A 174 5.85 11.90 -6.50
C ARG A 174 6.04 11.97 -8.01
N ALA A 175 6.74 11.00 -8.60
CA ALA A 175 6.92 10.89 -10.04
C ALA A 175 5.84 10.02 -10.73
N LEU A 176 4.88 9.48 -9.97
CA LEU A 176 3.92 8.48 -10.45
C LEU A 176 2.49 9.04 -10.52
N ASP A 177 1.67 8.45 -11.38
CA ASP A 177 0.23 8.71 -11.43
C ASP A 177 -0.51 7.90 -10.36
N LEU A 178 -0.61 8.45 -9.16
CA LEU A 178 -1.24 7.77 -8.01
C LEU A 178 -2.74 7.49 -8.21
N LYS A 179 -3.40 8.12 -9.19
CA LYS A 179 -4.80 7.79 -9.51
C LYS A 179 -4.88 6.39 -10.14
N LYS A 180 -4.01 6.09 -11.10
CA LYS A 180 -3.90 4.77 -11.73
C LYS A 180 -3.51 3.68 -10.74
N LEU A 181 -2.68 4.04 -9.75
CA LEU A 181 -2.14 3.10 -8.77
C LEU A 181 -3.05 2.83 -7.57
N ARG A 182 -4.25 3.43 -7.49
CA ARG A 182 -5.11 3.32 -6.29
C ARG A 182 -5.41 1.87 -5.87
N PHE A 183 -5.66 0.98 -6.85
CA PHE A 183 -5.94 -0.43 -6.59
C PHE A 183 -4.68 -1.15 -6.12
N LEU A 184 -3.54 -0.89 -6.75
CA LEU A 184 -2.25 -1.45 -6.36
C LEU A 184 -1.87 -1.08 -4.92
N VAL A 185 -1.99 0.20 -4.56
CA VAL A 185 -1.69 0.67 -3.20
C VAL A 185 -2.59 0.00 -2.17
N ARG A 186 -3.90 -0.09 -2.43
CA ARG A 186 -4.86 -0.76 -1.53
C ARG A 186 -4.47 -2.23 -1.34
N THR A 187 -4.25 -2.95 -2.44
CA THR A 187 -3.90 -4.38 -2.44
C THR A 187 -2.56 -4.66 -1.75
N LEU A 188 -1.53 -3.84 -2.00
CA LEU A 188 -0.24 -3.95 -1.31
C LEU A 188 -0.42 -3.81 0.20
N LEU A 189 -1.14 -2.78 0.64
CA LEU A 189 -1.41 -2.55 2.06
C LEU A 189 -2.26 -3.65 2.69
N ASP A 190 -3.15 -4.33 1.93
CA ASP A 190 -3.94 -5.47 2.43
C ASP A 190 -3.08 -6.74 2.54
N ALA A 191 -1.99 -6.84 1.77
CA ALA A 191 -1.08 -7.99 1.77
C ALA A 191 -0.01 -7.94 2.88
N LEU A 192 0.20 -6.80 3.53
CA LEU A 192 1.21 -6.65 4.60
C LEU A 192 0.77 -7.37 5.87
N SER A 193 1.68 -8.12 6.50
CA SER A 193 1.49 -8.55 7.89
C SER A 193 1.51 -7.35 8.86
N PRO A 194 0.99 -7.47 10.09
CA PRO A 194 1.00 -6.37 11.06
C PRO A 194 2.39 -5.78 11.31
N THR A 195 3.44 -6.61 11.37
CA THR A 195 4.83 -6.16 11.51
C THR A 195 5.31 -5.40 10.29
N GLN A 196 4.97 -5.87 9.08
CA GLN A 196 5.35 -5.22 7.83
C GLN A 196 4.64 -3.87 7.66
N ALA A 197 3.36 -3.80 8.02
CA ALA A 197 2.59 -2.57 8.04
C ALA A 197 3.21 -1.53 9.00
N ASN A 198 3.58 -1.93 10.22
CA ASN A 198 4.24 -1.04 11.16
C ASN A 198 5.60 -0.52 10.64
N ASN A 199 6.40 -1.37 10.00
CA ASN A 199 7.67 -0.94 9.40
C ASN A 199 7.45 0.08 8.28
N TYR A 200 6.47 -0.16 7.40
CA TYR A 200 6.10 0.80 6.36
C TYR A 200 5.61 2.12 6.96
N LEU A 201 4.73 2.07 7.97
CA LEU A 201 4.20 3.26 8.64
C LEU A 201 5.27 4.05 9.40
N SER A 202 6.35 3.40 9.84
CA SER A 202 7.52 4.11 10.38
C SER A 202 8.17 4.98 9.30
N ALA A 203 8.39 4.45 8.09
CA ALA A 203 8.96 5.21 6.99
C ALA A 203 8.04 6.38 6.56
N VAL A 204 6.73 6.16 6.52
CA VAL A 204 5.75 7.24 6.27
C VAL A 204 5.79 8.29 7.38
N SER A 205 5.85 7.88 8.64
CA SER A 205 5.92 8.78 9.79
C SER A 205 7.16 9.66 9.76
N ASP A 206 8.31 9.11 9.38
CA ASP A 206 9.57 9.84 9.29
C ASP A 206 9.50 10.95 8.23
N GLU A 207 8.87 10.72 7.07
CA GLU A 207 8.66 11.78 6.08
C GLU A 207 7.66 12.84 6.59
N LEU A 208 6.53 12.40 7.16
CA LEU A 208 5.49 13.29 7.68
C LEU A 208 5.98 14.18 8.83
N ARG A 209 7.10 13.83 9.46
CA ARG A 209 7.70 14.61 10.56
C ARG A 209 8.22 15.98 10.12
N THR A 210 8.73 16.08 8.90
CA THR A 210 9.41 17.31 8.44
C THR A 210 8.74 17.94 7.22
N VAL A 211 7.99 17.17 6.43
CA VAL A 211 7.32 17.66 5.21
C VAL A 211 6.44 18.89 5.46
N THR A 212 6.51 19.89 4.60
CA THR A 212 5.70 21.13 4.72
C THR A 212 4.82 21.39 3.51
N ASP A 213 5.20 20.88 2.34
CA ASP A 213 4.49 21.11 1.10
C ASP A 213 3.26 20.20 0.95
N ASP A 214 2.20 20.78 0.39
CA ASP A 214 0.91 20.12 0.25
C ASP A 214 0.95 18.92 -0.71
N ALA A 215 1.82 18.95 -1.73
CA ALA A 215 1.91 17.86 -2.71
C ALA A 215 2.45 16.58 -2.07
N SER A 216 3.50 16.71 -1.24
CA SER A 216 4.06 15.57 -0.50
C SER A 216 3.07 15.01 0.51
N ILE A 217 2.41 15.86 1.31
CA ILE A 217 1.39 15.40 2.28
C ILE A 217 0.23 14.70 1.56
N ARG A 218 -0.30 15.31 0.49
CA ARG A 218 -1.38 14.71 -0.30
C ARG A 218 -0.98 13.35 -0.85
N SER A 219 0.20 13.25 -1.46
CA SER A 219 0.68 11.98 -2.02
C SER A 219 0.93 10.93 -0.93
N ALA A 220 1.35 11.33 0.27
CA ALA A 220 1.45 10.43 1.42
C ALA A 220 0.07 9.90 1.86
N LEU A 221 -0.95 10.76 1.96
CA LEU A 221 -2.33 10.35 2.26
C LEU A 221 -2.88 9.38 1.21
N GLN A 222 -2.54 9.56 -0.06
CA GLN A 222 -2.92 8.64 -1.14
C GLN A 222 -2.27 7.25 -1.01
N MET A 223 -1.15 7.16 -0.29
CA MET A 223 -0.40 5.94 -0.02
C MET A 223 -0.80 5.28 1.33
N LEU A 224 -1.90 5.73 1.94
CA LEU A 224 -2.40 5.24 3.21
C LEU A 224 -3.87 4.83 3.14
N LYS A 225 -4.25 3.95 4.07
CA LYS A 225 -5.65 3.67 4.41
C LYS A 225 -6.05 4.51 5.62
N PRO A 226 -7.28 5.05 5.66
CA PRO A 226 -7.77 5.76 6.83
C PRO A 226 -7.64 4.96 8.12
N GLU A 227 -7.98 3.67 8.06
CA GLU A 227 -7.89 2.73 9.18
C GLU A 227 -6.48 2.62 9.80
N LEU A 228 -5.42 2.89 9.02
CA LEU A 228 -4.03 2.83 9.46
C LEU A 228 -3.51 4.15 10.06
N TRP A 229 -4.32 5.21 10.04
CA TRP A 229 -3.88 6.55 10.45
C TRP A 229 -3.34 6.58 11.89
N GLN A 230 -4.06 5.93 12.81
CA GLN A 230 -3.69 5.87 14.23
C GLN A 230 -2.41 5.06 14.50
N ASN A 231 -1.94 4.28 13.54
CA ASN A 231 -0.72 3.49 13.66
C ASN A 231 0.54 4.29 13.28
N LEU A 232 0.39 5.52 12.76
CA LEU A 232 1.51 6.44 12.57
C LEU A 232 2.04 6.93 13.93
N GLN A 233 3.32 7.32 13.96
CA GLN A 233 3.90 7.95 15.14
C GLN A 233 3.13 9.24 15.50
N GLU A 234 2.90 9.45 16.78
CA GLU A 234 2.00 10.50 17.27
C GLU A 234 2.43 11.90 16.87
N LEU A 235 3.72 12.24 17.01
CA LEU A 235 4.23 13.59 16.70
C LEU A 235 3.99 14.03 15.24
N PRO A 236 4.42 13.26 14.21
CA PRO A 236 4.10 13.63 12.83
C PRO A 236 2.60 13.59 12.55
N ARG A 237 1.87 12.64 13.14
CA ARG A 237 0.41 12.53 12.98
C ARG A 237 -0.31 13.80 13.45
N LEU A 238 -0.07 14.26 14.68
CA LEU A 238 -0.68 15.49 15.24
C LEU A 238 -0.32 16.73 14.42
N ARG A 239 0.91 16.82 13.92
CA ARG A 239 1.35 17.92 13.04
C ARG A 239 0.55 17.98 11.74
N ILE A 240 0.34 16.84 11.10
CA ILE A 240 -0.44 16.77 9.86
C ILE A 240 -1.92 16.99 10.12
N GLU A 241 -2.49 16.42 11.19
CA GLU A 241 -3.87 16.69 11.61
C GLU A 241 -4.10 18.20 11.81
N ASN A 242 -3.22 18.87 12.55
CA ASN A 242 -3.30 20.32 12.77
C ASN A 242 -3.27 21.11 11.46
N LYS A 243 -2.37 20.77 10.53
CA LYS A 243 -2.30 21.44 9.21
C LYS A 243 -3.57 21.21 8.38
N LEU A 244 -4.12 20.00 8.39
CA LEU A 244 -5.35 19.67 7.67
C LEU A 244 -6.54 20.41 8.26
N ILE A 245 -6.68 20.45 9.59
CA ILE A 245 -7.74 21.18 10.30
C ILE A 245 -7.65 22.69 10.02
N ALA A 246 -6.47 23.29 10.08
CA ALA A 246 -6.29 24.71 9.77
C ALA A 246 -6.71 25.07 8.33
N GLY A 247 -6.49 24.16 7.36
CA GLY A 247 -6.98 24.35 6.00
C GLY A 247 -8.49 24.12 5.85
N ILE A 248 -9.15 23.36 6.75
CA ILE A 248 -10.62 23.28 6.81
C ILE A 248 -11.19 24.60 7.33
N GLU A 249 -10.57 25.18 8.36
CA GLU A 249 -10.98 26.45 8.97
C GLU A 249 -11.01 27.62 7.98
N THR A 250 -10.12 27.59 6.98
CA THR A 250 -9.98 28.64 5.95
C THR A 250 -10.47 28.22 4.57
N GLY A 251 -11.01 27.01 4.43
CA GLY A 251 -11.39 26.42 3.15
C GLY A 251 -12.71 26.96 2.61
N GLU A 252 -12.74 27.31 1.33
CA GLU A 252 -13.88 27.87 0.59
C GLU A 252 -13.98 27.20 -0.80
N VAL A 253 -15.17 27.24 -1.40
CA VAL A 253 -15.36 26.88 -2.81
C VAL A 253 -15.28 28.15 -3.65
N LEU A 254 -14.23 28.28 -4.45
CA LEU A 254 -14.05 29.40 -5.37
C LEU A 254 -15.09 29.36 -6.49
N ARG A 255 -15.34 30.50 -7.15
CA ARG A 255 -16.21 30.60 -8.35
C ARG A 255 -15.88 29.61 -9.47
N SER A 256 -14.65 29.12 -9.52
CA SER A 256 -14.21 28.07 -10.46
C SER A 256 -14.70 26.65 -10.08
N GLY A 257 -15.38 26.50 -8.95
CA GLY A 257 -15.76 25.21 -8.34
C GLY A 257 -14.65 24.52 -7.54
N LYS A 258 -13.43 25.07 -7.55
CA LYS A 258 -12.25 24.52 -6.86
C LYS A 258 -12.18 24.95 -5.40
N ALA A 259 -11.58 24.11 -4.56
CA ALA A 259 -11.26 24.44 -3.17
C ALA A 259 -10.13 25.48 -3.07
N SER A 260 -10.24 26.45 -2.17
CA SER A 260 -9.13 27.35 -1.77
C SER A 260 -8.03 26.61 -0.97
N SER A 261 -8.42 25.57 -0.23
CA SER A 261 -7.54 24.67 0.54
C SER A 261 -7.62 23.21 0.04
N PRO A 262 -7.10 22.88 -1.16
CA PRO A 262 -7.28 21.56 -1.76
C PRO A 262 -6.73 20.41 -0.92
N LEU A 263 -5.63 20.62 -0.18
CA LEU A 263 -5.04 19.58 0.67
C LEU A 263 -6.03 19.06 1.71
N SER A 264 -6.75 19.96 2.38
CA SER A 264 -7.67 19.61 3.47
C SER A 264 -8.86 18.78 3.02
N THR A 265 -9.25 18.86 1.75
CA THR A 265 -10.31 18.01 1.18
C THR A 265 -9.95 16.53 1.20
N TRP A 266 -8.65 16.18 1.22
CA TRP A 266 -8.17 14.80 1.34
C TRP A 266 -8.28 14.24 2.76
N ALA A 267 -8.55 15.08 3.76
CA ALA A 267 -8.74 14.65 5.14
C ALA A 267 -10.10 13.95 5.35
N ASN A 268 -11.05 14.09 4.43
CA ASN A 268 -12.45 13.68 4.63
C ASN A 268 -12.62 12.28 5.24
N LYS A 269 -12.09 11.25 4.59
CA LYS A 269 -12.12 9.86 5.03
C LYS A 269 -11.18 9.57 6.21
N PHE A 270 -10.20 10.43 6.48
CA PHE A 270 -9.23 10.27 7.56
C PHE A 270 -9.70 10.90 8.89
N LEU A 271 -10.54 11.94 8.85
CA LEU A 271 -11.04 12.66 10.04
C LEU A 271 -11.68 11.74 11.10
N PRO A 272 -12.47 10.70 10.75
CA PRO A 272 -12.98 9.74 11.73
C PRO A 272 -11.88 9.06 12.56
N HIS A 273 -10.68 8.97 12.01
CA HIS A 273 -9.51 8.36 12.61
C HIS A 273 -8.53 9.37 13.20
N PHE A 274 -8.79 10.67 13.19
CA PHE A 274 -7.89 11.67 13.79
C PHE A 274 -7.84 11.54 15.32
N THR A 275 -6.71 11.90 15.91
CA THR A 275 -6.65 12.13 17.37
C THR A 275 -7.30 13.44 17.74
N LEU A 276 -7.10 14.47 16.92
CA LEU A 276 -7.75 15.78 17.02
C LEU A 276 -9.16 15.78 16.39
N ARG A 277 -9.88 14.66 16.49
CA ARG A 277 -11.20 14.50 15.87
C ARG A 277 -12.22 15.49 16.44
N THR A 278 -12.15 15.78 17.74
CA THR A 278 -13.07 16.72 18.39
C THR A 278 -12.81 18.15 17.91
N GLU A 279 -11.55 18.56 17.75
CA GLU A 279 -11.15 19.84 17.18
C GLU A 279 -11.63 19.96 15.73
N ALA A 280 -11.38 18.93 14.92
CA ALA A 280 -11.89 18.81 13.55
C ALA A 280 -13.41 18.97 13.49
N ALA A 281 -14.16 18.29 14.37
CA ALA A 281 -15.61 18.39 14.43
C ALA A 281 -16.08 19.82 14.77
N ARG A 282 -15.42 20.50 15.72
CA ARG A 282 -15.71 21.90 16.05
C ARG A 282 -15.41 22.84 14.90
N THR A 283 -14.28 22.66 14.22
CA THR A 283 -13.91 23.45 13.04
C THR A 283 -14.94 23.27 11.93
N LEU A 284 -15.30 22.04 11.59
CA LEU A 284 -16.34 21.77 10.58
C LEU A 284 -17.68 22.38 10.97
N LEU A 285 -18.09 22.26 12.24
CA LEU A 285 -19.34 22.85 12.71
C LEU A 285 -19.33 24.38 12.58
N SER A 286 -18.22 25.03 12.93
CA SER A 286 -18.06 26.48 12.74
C SER A 286 -18.17 26.88 11.27
N ARG A 287 -17.68 26.05 10.33
CA ARG A 287 -17.82 26.32 8.89
C ARG A 287 -19.23 26.09 8.37
N LEU A 288 -19.96 25.11 8.91
CA LEU A 288 -21.37 24.88 8.58
C LEU A 288 -22.25 26.05 9.06
N GLU A 289 -21.90 26.67 10.18
CA GLU A 289 -22.61 27.81 10.76
C GLU A 289 -22.08 29.18 10.32
N ASP A 290 -21.13 29.21 9.39
CA ASP A 290 -20.52 30.45 8.91
C ASP A 290 -21.56 31.33 8.20
N PHE A 291 -21.34 32.64 8.17
CA PHE A 291 -22.16 33.58 7.40
C PHE A 291 -21.84 33.54 5.92
N ASP A 292 -20.61 33.17 5.55
CA ASP A 292 -20.20 33.02 4.16
C ASP A 292 -20.80 31.74 3.51
N PRO A 293 -21.57 31.85 2.41
CA PRO A 293 -22.06 30.67 1.68
C PRO A 293 -20.94 29.80 1.10
N ASP A 294 -19.80 30.37 0.70
CA ASP A 294 -18.70 29.60 0.09
C ASP A 294 -18.00 28.72 1.14
N ALA A 295 -17.92 29.19 2.38
CA ALA A 295 -17.54 28.44 3.57
C ALA A 295 -18.45 27.24 3.85
N ARG A 296 -19.77 27.48 3.90
CA ARG A 296 -20.77 26.42 4.15
C ARG A 296 -20.73 25.37 3.03
N HIS A 297 -20.69 25.84 1.78
CA HIS A 297 -20.58 24.97 0.61
C HIS A 297 -19.29 24.14 0.67
N TYR A 298 -18.16 24.69 1.08
CA TYR A 298 -16.92 23.93 1.26
C TYR A 298 -17.07 22.80 2.27
N ALA A 299 -17.61 23.10 3.46
CA ALA A 299 -17.81 22.10 4.51
C ALA A 299 -18.73 20.97 4.05
N VAL A 300 -19.87 21.29 3.43
CA VAL A 300 -20.81 20.29 2.92
C VAL A 300 -20.20 19.49 1.77
N LYS A 301 -19.63 20.16 0.76
CA LYS A 301 -19.10 19.51 -0.47
C LYS A 301 -18.06 18.44 -0.21
N PHE A 302 -17.17 18.66 0.76
CA PHE A 302 -16.03 17.77 0.97
C PHE A 302 -16.19 16.83 2.16
N PHE A 303 -17.06 17.14 3.12
CA PHE A 303 -17.15 16.41 4.39
C PHE A 303 -18.52 15.84 4.72
N PHE A 304 -19.59 16.21 3.99
CA PHE A 304 -20.95 15.77 4.30
C PHE A 304 -21.06 14.25 4.50
N SER A 305 -20.53 13.45 3.57
CA SER A 305 -20.61 11.98 3.60
C SER A 305 -19.92 11.28 4.78
N TYR A 306 -19.21 12.04 5.62
CA TYR A 306 -18.50 11.51 6.78
C TYR A 306 -18.92 12.20 8.07
N LEU A 307 -19.91 13.11 8.06
CA LEU A 307 -20.27 13.91 9.23
C LEU A 307 -20.71 13.04 10.41
N ASP A 308 -21.44 11.96 10.16
CA ASP A 308 -21.87 11.03 11.20
C ASP A 308 -20.71 10.25 11.83
N GLN A 309 -19.67 10.01 11.04
CA GLN A 309 -18.41 9.42 11.47
C GLN A 309 -17.40 10.44 12.01
N ILE A 310 -17.72 11.73 12.04
CA ILE A 310 -16.84 12.78 12.59
C ILE A 310 -17.47 13.34 13.88
N MET A 311 -18.73 13.76 13.80
CA MET A 311 -19.49 14.42 14.87
C MET A 311 -20.33 13.39 15.66
N ILE A 312 -19.79 12.85 16.75
CA ILE A 312 -20.50 11.89 17.63
C ILE A 312 -21.33 12.61 18.70
N GLU A 313 -20.86 13.78 19.16
CA GLU A 313 -21.49 14.45 20.29
C GLU A 313 -22.89 14.96 19.90
N PRO A 314 -23.96 14.60 20.64
CA PRO A 314 -25.34 14.89 20.22
C PRO A 314 -25.63 16.37 19.94
N HIS A 315 -24.95 17.28 20.65
CA HIS A 315 -25.09 18.71 20.44
C HIS A 315 -24.41 19.19 19.15
N HIS A 316 -23.28 18.60 18.73
CA HIS A 316 -22.68 18.87 17.42
C HIS A 316 -23.58 18.37 16.29
N VAL A 317 -24.14 17.16 16.42
CA VAL A 317 -25.08 16.59 15.44
C VAL A 317 -26.28 17.53 15.24
N THR A 318 -26.94 17.93 16.34
CA THR A 318 -28.12 18.80 16.29
C THR A 318 -27.83 20.14 15.62
N ARG A 319 -26.66 20.74 15.91
CA ARG A 319 -26.26 22.02 15.32
C ARG A 319 -25.91 21.88 13.83
N ALA A 320 -25.19 20.83 13.45
CA ALA A 320 -24.83 20.57 12.06
C ALA A 320 -26.06 20.34 11.19
N VAL A 321 -27.00 19.50 11.63
CA VAL A 321 -28.29 19.26 10.92
C VAL A 321 -29.04 20.58 10.75
N ARG A 322 -29.16 21.38 11.82
CA ARG A 322 -29.82 22.69 11.76
C ARG A 322 -29.15 23.63 10.77
N ALA A 323 -27.83 23.75 10.80
CA ALA A 323 -27.08 24.64 9.94
C ALA A 323 -27.26 24.28 8.45
N ILE A 324 -27.13 22.98 8.13
CA ILE A 324 -27.31 22.47 6.76
C ILE A 324 -28.77 22.61 6.31
N ALA A 325 -29.74 22.27 7.17
CA ALA A 325 -31.16 22.43 6.84
C ALA A 325 -31.54 23.90 6.60
N ASN A 326 -30.98 24.83 7.37
CA ASN A 326 -31.19 26.26 7.15
C ASN A 326 -30.60 26.72 5.82
N ALA A 327 -29.41 26.23 5.43
CA ALA A 327 -28.84 26.53 4.13
C ALA A 327 -29.74 26.03 2.99
N VAL A 328 -30.31 24.83 3.10
CA VAL A 328 -31.28 24.30 2.13
C VAL A 328 -32.55 25.17 2.05
N LYS A 329 -33.10 25.58 3.19
CA LYS A 329 -34.29 26.46 3.27
C LYS A 329 -34.05 27.88 2.76
N ASN A 330 -32.80 28.31 2.68
CA ASN A 330 -32.39 29.61 2.14
C ASN A 330 -32.02 29.52 0.64
N ASP A 331 -32.49 28.48 -0.06
CA ASP A 331 -32.27 28.25 -1.49
C ASP A 331 -30.78 28.15 -1.89
N GLU A 332 -29.91 27.66 -0.99
CA GLU A 332 -28.52 27.33 -1.35
C GLU A 332 -28.47 26.04 -2.18
N GLU A 333 -28.70 26.18 -3.48
CA GLU A 333 -28.86 25.07 -4.43
C GLU A 333 -27.68 24.07 -4.40
N HIS A 334 -26.45 24.57 -4.27
CA HIS A 334 -25.27 23.70 -4.16
C HIS A 334 -25.32 22.80 -2.92
N VAL A 335 -25.70 23.35 -1.76
CA VAL A 335 -25.84 22.57 -0.52
C VAL A 335 -26.97 21.56 -0.69
N ARG A 336 -28.13 22.00 -1.20
CA ARG A 336 -29.28 21.13 -1.47
C ARG A 336 -28.91 19.93 -2.34
N ASN A 337 -28.22 20.17 -3.46
CA ASN A 337 -27.81 19.12 -4.39
C ASN A 337 -26.82 18.12 -3.76
N ILE A 338 -25.91 18.57 -2.90
CA ILE A 338 -24.99 17.68 -2.18
C ILE A 338 -25.75 16.81 -1.16
N VAL A 339 -26.67 17.41 -0.41
CA VAL A 339 -27.48 16.67 0.57
C VAL A 339 -28.29 15.58 -0.14
N ILE A 340 -29.00 15.91 -1.23
CA ILE A 340 -29.75 14.93 -2.04
C ILE A 340 -28.84 13.81 -2.54
N GLY A 341 -27.70 14.16 -3.14
CA GLY A 341 -26.81 13.17 -3.75
C GLY A 341 -26.05 12.30 -2.76
N SER A 342 -26.01 12.68 -1.47
CA SER A 342 -25.14 12.03 -0.48
C SER A 342 -25.84 11.62 0.82
N ILE A 343 -27.14 11.89 1.01
CA ILE A 343 -27.83 11.61 2.28
C ILE A 343 -27.73 10.14 2.71
N ASN A 344 -27.78 9.21 1.76
CA ASN A 344 -27.67 7.76 2.00
C ASN A 344 -26.23 7.29 2.33
N SER A 345 -25.26 8.20 2.37
CA SER A 345 -23.92 7.89 2.92
C SER A 345 -23.86 8.06 4.44
N LEU A 346 -24.82 8.77 5.04
CA LEU A 346 -24.95 8.93 6.49
C LEU A 346 -25.74 7.78 7.10
N ASN A 347 -25.54 7.50 8.39
CA ASN A 347 -26.36 6.53 9.10
C ASN A 347 -27.84 6.96 9.30
N ALA A 348 -28.67 6.00 9.70
CA ALA A 348 -30.11 6.18 9.86
C ALA A 348 -30.52 7.29 10.85
N ASP A 349 -29.75 7.56 11.92
CA ASP A 349 -30.07 8.64 12.87
C ASP A 349 -29.93 10.01 12.19
N TRP A 350 -28.88 10.21 11.40
CA TRP A 350 -28.69 11.44 10.64
C TRP A 350 -29.73 11.61 9.54
N GLN A 351 -30.04 10.54 8.78
CA GLN A 351 -31.08 10.56 7.75
C GLN A 351 -32.43 10.98 8.35
N LYS A 352 -32.82 10.38 9.47
CA LYS A 352 -34.05 10.72 10.19
C LYS A 352 -34.08 12.18 10.63
N ARG A 353 -32.99 12.68 11.24
CA ARG A 353 -32.91 14.08 11.69
C ARG A 353 -33.03 15.07 10.53
N PHE A 354 -32.46 14.74 9.37
CA PHE A 354 -32.63 15.57 8.18
C PHE A 354 -34.05 15.52 7.64
N ALA A 355 -34.69 14.35 7.60
CA ALA A 355 -36.10 14.22 7.20
C ALA A 355 -37.00 15.08 8.07
N GLU A 356 -36.84 15.03 9.39
CA GLU A 356 -37.58 15.88 10.34
C GLU A 356 -37.27 17.37 10.14
N ALA A 357 -36.01 17.73 9.90
CA ALA A 357 -35.61 19.13 9.73
C ALA A 357 -36.08 19.75 8.39
N LEU A 358 -36.32 18.94 7.36
CA LEU A 358 -36.63 19.32 5.98
C LEU A 358 -37.99 18.79 5.49
N GLU A 359 -38.89 18.44 6.42
CA GLU A 359 -40.22 17.90 6.12
C GLU A 359 -41.00 18.83 5.18
N ASN A 360 -40.99 20.14 5.45
CA ASN A 360 -41.69 21.15 4.63
C ASN A 360 -41.06 21.38 3.24
N GLU A 361 -39.82 20.92 3.04
CA GLU A 361 -39.08 21.04 1.76
C GLU A 361 -39.20 19.77 0.91
N THR A 362 -39.98 18.78 1.39
CA THR A 362 -40.15 17.48 0.76
C THR A 362 -41.52 17.39 0.10
N ASP A 363 -41.53 17.00 -1.18
CA ASP A 363 -42.73 16.58 -1.90
C ASP A 363 -42.81 15.05 -1.88
N PRO A 364 -43.75 14.44 -1.11
CA PRO A 364 -43.89 12.99 -1.05
C PRO A 364 -44.28 12.34 -2.38
N GLU A 365 -44.94 13.08 -3.28
CA GLU A 365 -45.39 12.58 -4.58
C GLU A 365 -44.27 12.66 -5.63
N ASN A 366 -43.31 13.57 -5.46
CA ASN A 366 -42.16 13.76 -6.34
C ASN A 366 -40.84 14.02 -5.58
N PRO A 367 -40.35 13.03 -4.81
CA PRO A 367 -39.10 13.19 -4.07
C PRO A 367 -37.86 13.14 -4.97
N ALA A 368 -36.83 13.87 -4.59
CA ALA A 368 -35.52 13.85 -5.23
C ALA A 368 -34.74 12.56 -4.93
N VAL A 369 -34.90 12.02 -3.72
CA VAL A 369 -34.25 10.78 -3.27
C VAL A 369 -35.10 10.09 -2.22
N LEU A 370 -34.96 8.76 -2.11
CA LEU A 370 -35.52 7.97 -1.02
C LEU A 370 -34.41 7.65 -0.01
N LEU A 371 -34.72 7.81 1.27
CA LEU A 371 -33.86 7.38 2.37
C LEU A 371 -33.80 5.85 2.46
N ASP A 372 -32.86 5.32 3.26
CA ASP A 372 -32.66 3.87 3.37
C ASP A 372 -33.90 3.11 3.89
N ASP A 373 -34.78 3.78 4.64
CA ASP A 373 -36.05 3.23 5.13
C ASP A 373 -37.23 3.44 4.16
N GLY A 374 -36.98 4.05 2.99
CA GLY A 374 -37.98 4.36 1.97
C GLY A 374 -38.68 5.71 2.15
N THR A 375 -38.31 6.51 3.15
CA THR A 375 -38.90 7.84 3.37
C THR A 375 -38.56 8.79 2.20
N PRO A 376 -39.56 9.47 1.59
CA PRO A 376 -39.33 10.54 0.63
C PRO A 376 -38.49 11.68 1.22
N PHE A 377 -37.52 12.20 0.48
CA PHE A 377 -36.64 13.26 0.98
C PHE A 377 -36.32 14.33 -0.07
N LEU A 378 -36.71 15.57 0.24
CA LEU A 378 -36.63 16.79 -0.60
C LEU A 378 -37.35 16.66 -1.95
N SER A 379 -37.90 17.75 -2.48
CA SER A 379 -38.55 17.71 -3.80
C SER A 379 -37.54 17.61 -4.95
N SER A 380 -37.87 16.92 -6.03
CA SER A 380 -37.06 16.97 -7.25
C SER A 380 -36.98 18.43 -7.78
N PRO A 381 -35.83 18.93 -8.26
CA PRO A 381 -35.78 20.22 -8.93
C PRO A 381 -36.79 20.25 -10.08
N ALA A 382 -37.51 21.36 -10.28
CA ALA A 382 -38.38 21.50 -11.42
C ALA A 382 -37.54 21.34 -12.71
N ASN A 383 -37.86 20.34 -13.53
CA ASN A 383 -37.31 20.24 -14.88
C ASN A 383 -37.86 21.41 -15.71
N ASP A 384 -37.17 22.55 -15.75
CA ASP A 384 -37.43 23.60 -16.75
C ASP A 384 -36.98 23.18 -18.17
N ALA A 385 -36.96 21.87 -18.46
CA ALA A 385 -36.48 21.29 -19.71
C ALA A 385 -37.56 20.57 -20.54
N ASP A 386 -38.80 20.45 -20.04
CA ASP A 386 -39.88 19.75 -20.76
C ASP A 386 -40.86 20.67 -21.53
N ASP A 387 -40.61 21.98 -21.58
CA ASP A 387 -41.33 22.90 -22.47
C ASP A 387 -40.52 23.19 -23.76
N ILE A 388 -40.31 22.14 -24.56
CA ILE A 388 -40.12 22.32 -26.01
C ILE A 388 -41.37 21.76 -26.70
N PRO A 389 -42.33 22.60 -27.12
CA PRO A 389 -43.40 22.14 -27.97
C PRO A 389 -42.83 21.78 -29.35
N PHE A 390 -43.00 20.52 -29.72
CA PHE A 390 -42.78 19.84 -31.01
C PHE A 390 -42.30 20.64 -32.21
#